data_AF-A0A2D0IDT5-F1
#
_entry.id   AF-A0A2D0IDT5-F1
#
_cell.length_a   1.000
_cell.length_b   1.000
_cell.length_c   1.000
_cell.angle_alpha   90.00
_cell.angle_beta   90.00
_cell.angle_gamma   90.00
#
_symmetry.space_group_name_H-M   'P 1'
#
loop_
_entity.id
_entity.type
_entity.pdbx_description
1 polymer ?
#
loop_
_entity_poly.entity_id
_entity_poly.type
_entity_poly.pdbx_seq_one_letter_code
_entity_poly.pdbx_strand_id
1 'polypeptide(L)'
;MSRYSLLMARVVVSMVCGFLFHVAYAIDIEVSHPPQRIDGRQMKIGVRVLQLPEGSWTFVAKKQDHTSDAHGMNKETRPQTFTAYAMSTDEKIMRAGIVLKLPTDSHLVTRWTDEPCLVKGFLYKDDFQSSYGQSQCLLIFKRKTHLTISNDAFYGQAKEWLREKGVGNPGPVYEVQYFRFASNEYGWVRVFIPQSLVVSEEAVVEYAKRLPDALTAFFEKRVTSAVLPSLPLSGERR
;
A
#
# COMPACT_ATOMS: atom_id res chain seq x y z
N MET A 1 -39.66 -59.91 43.90
CA MET A 1 -40.26 -58.67 43.34
C MET A 1 -39.49 -57.48 43.86
N SER A 2 -39.42 -56.40 43.07
CA SER A 2 -38.84 -55.08 43.34
C SER A 2 -37.48 -54.80 42.70
N ARG A 3 -37.60 -54.01 41.62
CA ARG A 3 -36.59 -53.43 40.73
C ARG A 3 -35.83 -52.30 41.44
N TYR A 4 -34.55 -52.13 41.15
CA TYR A 4 -33.92 -50.81 41.11
C TYR A 4 -32.97 -50.70 39.92
N SER A 5 -33.14 -49.59 39.21
CA SER A 5 -32.50 -49.20 37.95
C SER A 5 -31.62 -47.96 38.18
N LEU A 6 -30.76 -47.67 37.20
CA LEU A 6 -30.07 -46.40 36.94
C LEU A 6 -28.87 -46.08 37.85
N LEU A 7 -27.79 -45.42 37.43
CA LEU A 7 -27.53 -44.53 36.30
C LEU A 7 -26.10 -44.78 35.77
N MET A 8 -25.93 -44.87 34.44
CA MET A 8 -24.64 -44.63 33.80
C MET A 8 -24.51 -43.14 33.46
N ALA A 9 -23.58 -42.46 34.11
CA ALA A 9 -23.23 -41.08 33.81
C ALA A 9 -22.35 -41.02 32.54
N ARG A 10 -22.89 -40.49 31.45
CA ARG A 10 -22.11 -40.10 30.26
C ARG A 10 -21.43 -38.76 30.55
N VAL A 11 -20.10 -38.77 30.66
CA VAL A 11 -19.29 -37.55 30.66
C VAL A 11 -19.21 -37.06 29.22
N VAL A 12 -19.91 -35.97 28.92
CA VAL A 12 -19.77 -35.22 27.66
C VAL A 12 -18.67 -34.19 27.87
N VAL A 13 -17.47 -34.45 27.35
CA VAL A 13 -16.39 -33.45 27.30
C VAL A 13 -16.70 -32.51 26.13
N SER A 14 -17.32 -31.36 26.44
CA SER A 14 -17.45 -30.25 25.49
C SER A 14 -16.07 -29.67 25.21
N MET A 15 -15.47 -30.10 24.10
CA MET A 15 -14.30 -29.45 23.50
C MET A 15 -14.75 -28.09 22.95
N VAL A 16 -14.69 -27.07 23.81
CA VAL A 16 -14.90 -25.67 23.41
C VAL A 16 -13.72 -25.30 22.52
N CYS A 17 -13.93 -25.42 21.21
CA CYS A 17 -13.06 -24.89 20.18
C CYS A 17 -13.10 -23.36 20.30
N GLY A 18 -12.23 -22.80 21.14
CA GLY A 18 -12.01 -21.36 21.24
C GLY A 18 -11.41 -20.87 19.93
N PHE A 19 -12.26 -20.48 18.99
CA PHE A 19 -11.86 -19.66 17.85
C PHE A 19 -11.34 -18.32 18.43
N LEU A 20 -10.03 -18.25 18.65
CA LEU A 20 -9.32 -17.00 18.80
C LEU A 20 -9.48 -16.24 17.48
N PHE A 21 -10.53 -15.40 17.41
CA PHE A 21 -10.66 -14.39 16.39
C PHE A 21 -9.43 -13.48 16.52
N HIS A 22 -8.39 -13.78 15.75
CA HIS A 22 -7.33 -12.82 15.48
C HIS A 22 -7.99 -11.70 14.68
N VAL A 23 -8.42 -10.66 15.38
CA VAL A 23 -8.79 -9.40 14.75
C VAL A 23 -7.54 -8.94 14.03
N ALA A 24 -7.53 -9.09 12.70
CA ALA A 24 -6.43 -8.65 11.87
C ALA A 24 -6.38 -7.12 11.97
N TYR A 25 -5.49 -6.58 12.82
CA TYR A 25 -5.37 -5.15 13.01
C TYR A 25 -4.66 -4.54 11.79
N ALA A 26 -5.33 -3.57 11.15
CA ALA A 26 -4.68 -2.67 10.21
C ALA A 26 -3.64 -1.82 10.95
N ILE A 27 -2.48 -1.59 10.33
CA ILE A 27 -1.51 -0.63 10.86
C ILE A 27 -2.05 0.78 10.63
N ASP A 28 -2.23 1.54 11.71
CA ASP A 28 -2.68 2.92 11.65
C ASP A 28 -1.48 3.85 11.41
N ILE A 29 -1.32 4.32 10.18
CA ILE A 29 -0.16 5.10 9.74
C ILE A 29 -0.05 6.42 10.50
N GLU A 30 -1.15 7.02 10.95
CA GLU A 30 -1.13 8.33 11.61
C GLU A 30 -0.38 8.27 12.95
N VAL A 31 -0.55 7.19 13.70
CA VAL A 31 0.04 7.01 15.03
C VAL A 31 1.21 6.03 15.07
N SER A 32 1.38 5.18 14.05
CA SER A 32 2.47 4.20 13.99
C SER A 32 3.80 4.83 13.58
N HIS A 33 4.89 4.23 14.05
CA HIS A 33 6.26 4.60 13.72
C HIS A 33 6.96 3.43 12.99
N PRO A 34 7.56 3.65 11.82
CA PRO A 34 8.35 2.60 11.17
C PRO A 34 9.69 2.38 11.93
N PRO A 35 10.25 1.17 11.91
CA PRO A 35 9.74 -0.02 11.22
C PRO A 35 8.73 -0.83 12.06
N GLN A 36 7.63 -1.28 11.46
CA GLN A 36 6.62 -2.11 12.13
C GLN A 36 6.01 -3.15 11.18
N ARG A 37 5.81 -4.39 11.66
CA ARG A 37 5.17 -5.46 10.88
C ARG A 37 3.68 -5.17 10.65
N ILE A 38 3.16 -5.58 9.49
CA ILE A 38 1.75 -5.39 9.11
C ILE A 38 1.04 -6.76 9.08
N ASP A 39 0.64 -7.27 10.25
CA ASP A 39 0.10 -8.63 10.39
C ASP A 39 -1.25 -8.85 9.71
N GLY A 40 -2.11 -7.81 9.63
CA GLY A 40 -3.38 -7.85 8.89
C GLY A 40 -3.25 -7.57 7.40
N ARG A 41 -2.04 -7.29 6.89
CA ARG A 41 -1.79 -6.78 5.53
C ARG A 41 -2.66 -5.55 5.18
N GLN A 42 -3.04 -4.75 6.17
CA GLN A 42 -3.87 -3.56 5.96
C GLN A 42 -3.13 -2.32 6.43
N MET A 43 -3.08 -1.30 5.59
CA MET A 43 -2.60 0.04 5.96
C MET A 43 -3.79 0.99 6.08
N LYS A 44 -3.85 1.75 7.16
CA LYS A 44 -4.92 2.72 7.43
C LYS A 44 -4.37 4.13 7.48
N ILE A 45 -4.98 5.06 6.74
CA ILE A 45 -4.74 6.52 6.82
C ILE A 45 -6.11 7.18 6.94
N GLY A 46 -6.39 7.87 8.04
CA GLY A 46 -7.73 8.35 8.37
C GLY A 46 -8.70 7.18 8.48
N VAL A 47 -9.88 7.35 7.90
CA VAL A 47 -10.89 6.28 7.80
C VAL A 47 -10.61 5.27 6.67
N ARG A 48 -9.57 5.50 5.86
CA ARG A 48 -9.30 4.73 4.65
C ARG A 48 -8.35 3.56 4.92
N VAL A 49 -8.77 2.37 4.52
CA VAL A 49 -8.03 1.12 4.70
C VAL A 49 -7.67 0.51 3.33
N LEU A 50 -6.37 0.32 3.09
CA LEU A 50 -5.86 -0.37 1.92
C LEU A 50 -5.38 -1.77 2.31
N GLN A 51 -6.02 -2.80 1.77
CA GLN A 51 -5.58 -4.18 1.87
C GLN A 51 -4.45 -4.43 0.86
N LEU A 52 -3.28 -4.78 1.38
CA LEU A 52 -2.09 -5.16 0.63
C LEU A 52 -2.25 -6.58 0.06
N PRO A 53 -1.56 -6.90 -1.05
CA PRO A 53 -1.51 -8.24 -1.60
C PRO A 53 -0.88 -9.26 -0.63
N GLU A 54 -0.91 -10.54 -0.98
CA GLU A 54 -0.20 -11.57 -0.21
C GLU A 54 1.30 -11.26 -0.04
N GLY A 55 1.84 -11.59 1.13
CA GLY A 55 3.24 -11.35 1.48
C GLY A 55 3.46 -10.94 2.93
N SER A 56 4.71 -11.00 3.36
CA SER A 56 5.17 -10.58 4.68
C SER A 56 5.54 -9.10 4.66
N TRP A 57 4.59 -8.23 4.97
CA TRP A 57 4.74 -6.78 4.87
C TRP A 57 5.29 -6.15 6.16
N THR A 58 6.22 -5.21 5.99
CA THR A 58 6.70 -4.30 7.02
C THR A 58 6.49 -2.87 6.56
N PHE A 59 5.92 -2.02 7.41
CA PHE A 59 5.90 -0.58 7.26
C PHE A 59 7.29 -0.02 7.60
N VAL A 60 7.98 0.58 6.61
CA VAL A 60 9.43 0.90 6.70
C VAL A 60 9.75 2.38 6.57
N ALA A 61 8.80 3.22 6.14
CA ALA A 61 9.00 4.67 6.11
C ALA A 61 7.68 5.43 6.16
N LYS A 62 7.72 6.61 6.78
CA LYS A 62 6.59 7.55 6.86
C LYS A 62 7.08 8.95 6.54
N LYS A 63 6.27 9.69 5.79
CA LYS A 63 6.37 11.15 5.67
C LYS A 63 5.01 11.75 5.94
N GLN A 64 5.00 12.84 6.70
CA GLN A 64 3.83 13.66 6.94
C GLN A 64 4.13 15.05 6.36
N ASP A 65 3.33 15.46 5.39
CA ASP A 65 3.40 16.77 4.79
C ASP A 65 2.09 17.52 5.03
N HIS A 66 2.15 18.84 5.00
CA HIS A 66 0.94 19.66 4.82
C HIS A 66 0.76 19.91 3.33
N THR A 67 -0.48 19.91 2.83
CA THR A 67 -0.73 20.24 1.42
C THR A 67 -0.22 21.66 1.12
N SER A 68 0.63 21.80 0.10
CA SER A 68 1.34 23.03 -0.27
C SER A 68 0.40 24.18 -0.70
N ASP A 69 -0.80 23.84 -1.15
CA ASP A 69 -1.67 24.75 -1.90
C ASP A 69 -2.76 25.41 -1.03
N ALA A 70 -2.66 25.21 0.29
CA ALA A 70 -3.47 25.92 1.28
C ALA A 70 -2.94 27.35 1.54
N HIS A 71 -2.83 28.16 0.48
CA HIS A 71 -2.49 29.58 0.60
C HIS A 71 -3.49 30.28 1.53
N GLY A 72 -2.99 30.90 2.60
CA GLY A 72 -3.82 31.60 3.59
C GLY A 72 -4.35 30.75 4.76
N MET A 73 -4.18 29.42 4.75
CA MET A 73 -4.51 28.61 5.94
C MET A 73 -3.35 28.58 6.94
N ASN A 74 -3.69 28.70 8.24
CA ASN A 74 -2.77 28.44 9.34
C ASN A 74 -2.17 27.04 9.17
N LYS A 75 -0.86 26.90 9.32
CA LYS A 75 -0.12 25.63 9.25
C LYS A 75 -0.76 24.54 10.13
N GLU A 76 -1.33 24.93 11.28
CA GLU A 76 -2.00 24.02 12.21
C GLU A 76 -3.33 23.47 11.70
N THR A 77 -4.02 24.20 10.81
CA THR A 77 -5.29 23.78 10.20
C THR A 77 -5.11 23.23 8.80
N ARG A 78 -3.87 23.18 8.29
CA ARG A 78 -3.60 22.65 6.96
C ARG A 78 -3.84 21.14 6.93
N PRO A 79 -4.62 20.66 5.95
CA PRO A 79 -4.84 19.24 5.72
C PRO A 79 -3.52 18.48 5.68
N GLN A 80 -3.49 17.36 6.40
CA GLN A 80 -2.32 16.52 6.49
C GLN A 80 -2.36 15.46 5.39
N THR A 81 -1.21 15.22 4.81
CA THR A 81 -0.99 14.14 3.85
C THR A 81 0.05 13.20 4.38
N PHE A 82 -0.30 11.92 4.43
CA PHE A 82 0.61 10.87 4.82
C PHE A 82 1.10 10.13 3.58
N THR A 83 2.41 9.95 3.49
CA THR A 83 3.04 9.01 2.58
C THR A 83 3.61 7.87 3.41
N ALA A 84 3.10 6.66 3.20
CA ALA A 84 3.53 5.44 3.87
C ALA A 84 4.25 4.53 2.89
N TYR A 85 5.31 3.87 3.34
CA TYR A 85 5.99 2.85 2.55
C TYR A 85 5.93 1.50 3.27
N ALA A 86 5.24 0.53 2.67
CA ALA A 86 5.32 -0.88 3.05
C ALA A 86 6.23 -1.66 2.10
N MET A 87 7.01 -2.58 2.65
CA MET A 87 7.89 -3.47 1.91
C MET A 87 7.60 -4.92 2.27
N SER A 88 7.42 -5.75 1.25
CA SER A 88 7.35 -7.20 1.39
C SER A 88 8.74 -7.79 1.21
N THR A 89 9.17 -8.61 2.16
CA THR A 89 10.46 -9.29 2.11
C THR A 89 10.30 -10.78 2.34
N ASP A 90 11.15 -11.56 1.69
CA ASP A 90 11.26 -13.01 1.86
C ASP A 90 12.74 -13.39 1.84
N GLU A 91 13.19 -14.18 2.81
CA GLU A 91 14.61 -14.56 2.97
C GLU A 91 15.63 -13.41 2.81
N LYS A 92 15.32 -12.23 3.37
CA LYS A 92 16.12 -11.00 3.23
C LYS A 92 16.23 -10.47 1.78
N ILE A 93 15.29 -10.83 0.91
CA ILE A 93 15.16 -10.27 -0.42
C ILE A 93 13.87 -9.46 -0.47
N MET A 94 13.93 -8.25 -1.00
CA MET A 94 12.73 -7.47 -1.30
C MET A 94 11.90 -8.20 -2.37
N ARG A 95 10.65 -8.53 -2.05
CA ARG A 95 9.69 -9.11 -3.00
C ARG A 95 8.86 -8.03 -3.69
N ALA A 96 8.49 -6.98 -2.95
CA ALA A 96 7.76 -5.84 -3.48
C ALA A 96 7.83 -4.65 -2.52
N GLY A 97 7.50 -3.47 -3.03
CA GLY A 97 7.31 -2.27 -2.23
C GLY A 97 6.06 -1.53 -2.65
N ILE A 98 5.28 -1.01 -1.70
CA ILE A 98 4.06 -0.25 -1.95
C ILE A 98 4.14 1.06 -1.18
N VAL A 99 4.19 2.16 -1.92
CA VAL A 99 4.03 3.50 -1.36
C VAL A 99 2.60 3.95 -1.54
N LEU A 100 1.95 4.36 -0.47
CA LEU A 100 0.61 4.94 -0.47
C LEU A 100 0.70 6.39 0.02
N LYS A 101 0.16 7.33 -0.77
CA LYS A 101 -0.01 8.72 -0.36
C LYS A 101 -1.49 9.08 -0.38
N LEU A 102 -2.00 9.50 0.77
CA LEU A 102 -3.38 9.92 0.96
C LEU A 102 -3.46 11.09 1.95
N PRO A 103 -4.40 12.04 1.76
CA PRO A 103 -4.75 12.96 2.82
C PRO A 103 -5.54 12.25 3.93
N THR A 104 -5.56 12.79 5.15
CA THR A 104 -6.50 12.30 6.19
C THR A 104 -7.93 12.75 5.87
N ASP A 105 -8.05 13.98 5.39
CA ASP A 105 -9.31 14.68 5.18
C ASP A 105 -9.44 15.31 3.79
N SER A 106 -10.69 15.47 3.37
CA SER A 106 -11.08 16.11 2.12
C SER A 106 -10.81 17.61 2.20
N HIS A 107 -10.20 18.20 1.18
CA HIS A 107 -9.93 19.63 1.20
C HIS A 107 -9.79 20.21 -0.19
N LEU A 108 -10.20 21.48 -0.35
CA LEU A 108 -10.08 22.16 -1.63
C LEU A 108 -8.62 22.27 -2.03
N VAL A 109 -8.28 21.61 -3.13
CA VAL A 109 -6.97 21.69 -3.78
C VAL A 109 -7.19 22.44 -5.09
N THR A 110 -6.83 23.73 -5.11
CA THR A 110 -7.09 24.61 -6.25
C THR A 110 -6.02 24.52 -7.33
N ARG A 111 -4.82 24.09 -6.96
CA ARG A 111 -3.70 23.81 -7.86
C ARG A 111 -3.01 22.55 -7.34
N TRP A 112 -2.41 21.80 -8.27
CA TRP A 112 -1.57 20.67 -7.94
C TRP A 112 -0.25 20.91 -8.66
N THR A 113 0.76 21.37 -7.92
CA THR A 113 2.02 21.84 -8.51
C THR A 113 2.90 20.72 -9.07
N ASP A 114 2.71 19.49 -8.59
CA ASP A 114 3.47 18.31 -9.01
C ASP A 114 2.61 17.37 -9.86
N GLU A 115 2.27 17.74 -11.10
CA GLU A 115 1.41 16.91 -11.95
C GLU A 115 2.11 15.59 -12.36
N PRO A 116 1.76 14.45 -11.74
CA PRO A 116 2.52 13.22 -11.91
C PRO A 116 2.34 12.62 -13.32
N CYS A 117 1.33 13.08 -14.06
CA CYS A 117 0.99 12.57 -15.38
C CYS A 117 1.85 13.17 -16.51
N LEU A 118 2.58 14.26 -16.28
CA LEU A 118 3.41 14.94 -17.31
C LEU A 118 4.86 14.44 -17.38
N VAL A 119 5.20 13.38 -16.65
CA VAL A 119 6.55 12.81 -16.61
C VAL A 119 6.90 12.04 -17.90
N LYS A 120 8.19 12.02 -18.25
CA LYS A 120 8.75 11.30 -19.41
C LYS A 120 9.48 10.02 -18.99
N GLY A 121 9.83 9.18 -19.97
CA GLY A 121 10.64 7.96 -19.74
C GLY A 121 9.86 6.78 -19.18
N PHE A 122 8.54 6.79 -19.35
CA PHE A 122 7.68 5.66 -19.03
C PHE A 122 7.82 4.57 -20.10
N LEU A 123 7.66 3.33 -19.66
CA LEU A 123 7.46 2.15 -20.48
C LEU A 123 6.02 2.09 -21.01
N TYR A 124 5.07 2.43 -20.16
CA TYR A 124 3.64 2.45 -20.46
C TYR A 124 3.00 3.67 -19.79
N LYS A 125 2.05 4.30 -20.48
CA LYS A 125 1.23 5.39 -19.97
C LYS A 125 -0.20 5.23 -20.46
N ASP A 126 -1.14 5.41 -19.54
CA ASP A 126 -2.54 5.67 -19.81
C ASP A 126 -2.95 6.90 -19.00
N ASP A 127 -3.45 7.94 -19.66
CA ASP A 127 -3.93 9.17 -19.02
C ASP A 127 -5.46 9.23 -18.91
N PHE A 128 -6.16 8.18 -19.33
CA PHE A 128 -7.63 8.08 -19.29
C PHE A 128 -8.34 9.28 -19.92
N GLN A 129 -7.70 9.98 -20.87
CA GLN A 129 -8.19 11.23 -21.45
C GLN A 129 -8.54 12.29 -20.39
N SER A 130 -7.85 12.24 -19.24
CA SER A 130 -8.14 13.11 -18.11
C SER A 130 -7.75 14.56 -18.38
N SER A 131 -8.48 15.48 -17.74
CA SER A 131 -8.17 16.92 -17.77
C SER A 131 -7.35 17.32 -16.55
N TYR A 132 -6.68 18.48 -16.59
CA TYR A 132 -5.88 19.02 -15.49
C TYR A 132 -6.65 19.08 -14.14
N GLY A 133 -7.96 19.39 -14.17
CA GLY A 133 -8.79 19.48 -12.96
C GLY A 133 -9.27 18.14 -12.41
N GLN A 134 -9.07 17.05 -13.17
CA GLN A 134 -9.47 15.70 -12.81
C GLN A 134 -8.41 14.69 -13.29
N SER A 135 -7.13 15.01 -13.09
CA SER A 135 -6.03 14.21 -13.64
C SER A 135 -6.07 12.78 -13.10
N GLN A 136 -5.94 11.82 -14.00
CA GLN A 136 -5.83 10.40 -13.70
C GLN A 136 -4.74 9.83 -14.60
N CYS A 137 -3.82 9.05 -14.04
CA CYS A 137 -2.84 8.38 -14.88
C CYS A 137 -2.35 7.08 -14.26
N LEU A 138 -2.03 6.17 -15.18
CA LEU A 138 -1.33 4.93 -14.93
C LEU A 138 0.01 4.99 -15.67
N LEU A 139 1.10 4.83 -14.95
CA LEU A 139 2.46 4.92 -15.49
C LEU A 139 3.25 3.68 -15.07
N ILE A 140 4.09 3.18 -15.97
CA ILE A 140 5.04 2.10 -15.66
C ILE A 140 6.43 2.56 -16.05
N PHE A 141 7.42 2.38 -15.19
CA PHE A 141 8.82 2.68 -15.47
C PHE A 141 9.69 1.45 -15.26
N LYS A 142 10.76 1.34 -16.05
CA LYS A 142 11.91 0.48 -15.72
C LYS A 142 12.94 1.32 -14.98
N ARG A 143 13.17 1.02 -13.70
CA ARG A 143 14.20 1.67 -12.89
C ARG A 143 15.40 0.74 -12.79
N LYS A 144 16.59 1.25 -13.12
CA LYS A 144 17.85 0.48 -13.00
C LYS A 144 18.16 0.07 -11.56
N THR A 145 17.70 0.88 -10.61
CA THR A 145 17.96 0.69 -9.18
C THR A 145 16.76 1.20 -8.38
N HIS A 146 16.59 0.65 -7.18
CA HIS A 146 15.58 1.07 -6.22
C HIS A 146 16.26 1.65 -4.97
N LEU A 147 15.75 2.78 -4.46
CA LEU A 147 16.24 3.50 -3.27
C LEU A 147 17.68 4.04 -3.29
N THR A 148 18.53 3.66 -4.24
CA THR A 148 19.94 4.07 -4.29
C THR A 148 20.16 5.58 -4.54
N ILE A 149 19.35 6.20 -5.41
CA ILE A 149 19.58 7.59 -5.88
C ILE A 149 18.78 8.63 -5.06
N SER A 150 17.81 8.19 -4.26
CA SER A 150 16.92 9.14 -3.60
C SER A 150 17.59 9.80 -2.39
N ASN A 151 17.95 11.07 -2.51
CA ASN A 151 18.34 11.91 -1.36
C ASN A 151 17.13 12.39 -0.55
N ASP A 152 15.92 11.91 -0.87
CA ASP A 152 14.70 12.23 -0.12
C ASP A 152 14.77 11.56 1.25
N ALA A 153 14.58 12.37 2.30
CA ALA A 153 14.52 11.93 3.68
C ALA A 153 13.51 10.79 3.90
N PHE A 154 12.43 10.75 3.10
CA PHE A 154 11.46 9.67 3.15
C PHE A 154 12.07 8.30 2.83
N TYR A 155 12.80 8.20 1.72
CA TYR A 155 13.44 6.94 1.33
C TYR A 155 14.71 6.63 2.13
N GLY A 156 15.26 7.62 2.85
CA GLY A 156 16.35 7.43 3.81
C GLY A 156 15.99 6.42 4.92
N GLN A 157 14.78 6.52 5.51
CA GLN A 157 14.32 5.59 6.55
C GLN A 157 14.26 4.14 6.03
N ALA A 158 13.68 3.93 4.84
CA ALA A 158 13.58 2.60 4.25
C ALA A 158 14.95 1.99 3.91
N LYS A 159 15.90 2.82 3.44
CA LYS A 159 17.29 2.39 3.18
C LYS A 159 17.99 1.95 4.45
N GLU A 160 17.83 2.71 5.52
CA GLU A 160 18.46 2.38 6.80
C GLU A 160 17.92 1.06 7.34
N TRP A 161 16.60 0.88 7.31
CA TRP A 161 15.97 -0.38 7.70
C TRP A 161 16.46 -1.58 6.87
N LEU A 162 16.54 -1.44 5.54
CA LEU A 162 17.09 -2.48 4.65
C LEU A 162 18.50 -2.88 5.06
N ARG A 163 19.35 -1.88 5.33
CA ARG A 163 20.74 -2.07 5.77
C ARG A 163 20.81 -2.82 7.10
N GLU A 164 20.04 -2.39 8.10
CA GLU A 164 19.99 -3.01 9.43
C GLU A 164 19.49 -4.46 9.40
N LYS A 165 18.51 -4.77 8.54
CA LYS A 165 17.97 -6.13 8.38
C LYS A 165 18.79 -7.00 7.45
N GLY A 166 19.83 -6.44 6.81
CA GLY A 166 20.63 -7.14 5.81
C GLY A 166 19.80 -7.58 4.60
N VAL A 167 18.77 -6.82 4.25
CA VAL A 167 17.93 -7.09 3.08
C VAL A 167 18.66 -6.62 1.83
N GLY A 168 18.86 -7.54 0.88
CA GLY A 168 19.57 -7.29 -0.36
C GLY A 168 18.86 -6.27 -1.25
N ASN A 169 19.65 -5.52 -2.02
CA ASN A 169 19.10 -4.64 -3.06
C ASN A 169 18.39 -5.50 -4.12
N PRO A 170 17.13 -5.21 -4.49
CA PRO A 170 16.41 -5.97 -5.50
C PRO A 170 17.00 -5.86 -6.92
N GLY A 171 17.95 -4.94 -7.15
CA GLY A 171 18.46 -4.61 -8.47
C GLY A 171 17.45 -3.78 -9.26
N PRO A 172 17.34 -3.99 -10.58
CA PRO A 172 16.33 -3.32 -11.41
C PRO A 172 14.90 -3.67 -10.95
N VAL A 173 14.02 -2.65 -10.94
CA VAL A 173 12.60 -2.81 -10.60
C VAL A 173 11.71 -2.24 -11.70
N TYR A 174 10.50 -2.77 -11.81
CA TYR A 174 9.38 -2.05 -12.38
C TYR A 174 8.79 -1.14 -11.31
N GLU A 175 8.50 0.10 -11.69
CA GLU A 175 7.73 1.02 -10.87
C GLU A 175 6.39 1.29 -11.55
N VAL A 176 5.31 0.78 -10.98
CA VAL A 176 3.94 1.04 -11.41
C VAL A 176 3.38 2.16 -10.56
N GLN A 177 2.88 3.22 -11.17
CA GLN A 177 2.23 4.33 -10.48
C GLN A 177 0.80 4.46 -10.94
N TYR A 178 -0.14 4.52 -10.00
CA TYR A 178 -1.50 4.93 -10.28
C TYR A 178 -1.86 6.14 -9.44
N PHE A 179 -2.33 7.18 -10.10
CA PHE A 179 -2.70 8.45 -9.50
C PHE A 179 -4.11 8.86 -9.94
N ARG A 180 -4.85 9.43 -8.99
CA ARG A 180 -6.15 10.04 -9.23
C ARG A 180 -6.26 11.33 -8.44
N PHE A 181 -6.66 12.40 -9.11
CA PHE A 181 -7.09 13.66 -8.53
C PHE A 181 -8.53 13.94 -8.96
N ALA A 182 -9.44 14.14 -8.01
CA ALA A 182 -10.85 14.39 -8.28
C ALA A 182 -11.45 15.33 -7.23
N SER A 183 -11.87 16.53 -7.63
CA SER A 183 -12.80 17.36 -6.85
C SER A 183 -12.52 17.40 -5.34
N ASN A 184 -11.28 17.76 -4.94
CA ASN A 184 -10.80 17.88 -3.54
C ASN A 184 -10.25 16.61 -2.89
N GLU A 185 -10.26 15.52 -3.64
CA GLU A 185 -9.67 14.26 -3.25
C GLU A 185 -8.52 13.90 -4.15
N TYR A 186 -7.54 13.21 -3.58
CA TYR A 186 -6.49 12.61 -4.37
C TYR A 186 -5.90 11.40 -3.67
N GLY A 187 -5.29 10.55 -4.48
CA GLY A 187 -4.51 9.43 -3.99
C GLY A 187 -3.45 9.02 -4.99
N TRP A 188 -2.38 8.47 -4.44
CA TRP A 188 -1.27 7.96 -5.23
C TRP A 188 -0.81 6.64 -4.63
N VAL A 189 -0.72 5.61 -5.47
CA VAL A 189 0.01 4.38 -5.16
C VAL A 189 1.20 4.24 -6.10
N ARG A 190 2.34 3.82 -5.54
CA ARG A 190 3.50 3.37 -6.31
C ARG A 190 3.83 1.95 -5.88
N VAL A 191 3.97 1.05 -6.83
CA VAL A 191 4.31 -0.35 -6.60
C VAL A 191 5.65 -0.63 -7.26
N PHE A 192 6.61 -1.10 -6.47
CA PHE A 192 7.94 -1.47 -6.90
C PHE A 192 8.04 -2.99 -6.93
N ILE A 193 8.35 -3.56 -8.09
CA ILE A 193 8.41 -5.01 -8.31
C ILE A 193 9.77 -5.35 -8.90
N PRO A 194 10.62 -6.15 -8.25
CA PRO A 194 11.91 -6.57 -8.81
C PRO A 194 11.74 -7.27 -10.15
N GLN A 195 12.52 -6.87 -11.16
CA GLN A 195 12.43 -7.45 -12.50
C GLN A 195 12.79 -8.95 -12.51
N SER A 196 13.65 -9.37 -11.59
CA SER A 196 14.07 -10.77 -11.40
C SER A 196 12.97 -11.69 -10.88
N LEU A 197 11.84 -11.12 -10.43
CA LEU A 197 10.72 -11.84 -9.81
C LEU A 197 9.43 -11.76 -10.62
N VAL A 198 9.38 -11.04 -11.75
CA VAL A 198 8.15 -10.99 -12.58
C VAL A 198 8.14 -12.10 -13.62
N VAL A 199 6.94 -12.52 -14.03
CA VAL A 199 6.77 -13.50 -15.12
C VAL A 199 7.19 -12.90 -16.46
N SER A 200 6.70 -11.70 -16.76
CA SER A 200 7.03 -10.93 -17.97
C SER A 200 6.69 -9.45 -17.78
N GLU A 201 7.07 -8.62 -18.74
CA GLU A 201 6.68 -7.21 -18.78
C GLU A 201 5.18 -7.03 -18.99
N GLU A 202 4.59 -7.83 -19.88
CA GLU A 202 3.16 -7.84 -20.16
C GLU A 202 2.35 -8.16 -18.90
N ALA A 203 2.84 -9.09 -18.06
CA ALA A 203 2.20 -9.38 -16.78
C ALA A 203 2.19 -8.17 -15.83
N VAL A 204 3.21 -7.30 -15.89
CA VAL A 204 3.25 -6.04 -15.13
C VAL A 204 2.25 -5.04 -15.70
N VAL A 205 2.14 -4.93 -17.02
CA VAL A 205 1.14 -4.07 -17.69
C VAL A 205 -0.29 -4.51 -17.33
N GLU A 206 -0.60 -5.80 -17.42
CA GLU A 206 -1.92 -6.34 -17.08
C GLU A 206 -2.22 -6.23 -15.58
N TYR A 207 -1.21 -6.38 -14.72
CA TYR A 207 -1.34 -6.02 -13.31
C TYR A 207 -1.70 -4.55 -13.12
N ALA A 208 -0.97 -3.65 -13.77
CA ALA A 208 -1.13 -2.20 -13.64
C ALA A 208 -2.53 -1.74 -14.06
N LYS A 209 -3.06 -2.29 -15.15
CA LYS A 209 -4.41 -2.00 -15.66
C LYS A 209 -5.55 -2.35 -14.70
N ARG A 210 -5.31 -3.19 -13.69
CA ARG A 210 -6.30 -3.53 -12.64
C ARG A 210 -6.31 -2.53 -11.48
N LEU A 211 -5.32 -1.65 -11.38
CA LEU A 211 -5.25 -0.65 -10.30
C LEU A 211 -6.38 0.38 -10.34
N PRO A 212 -6.77 0.95 -11.50
CA PRO A 212 -7.89 1.89 -11.58
C PRO A 212 -9.19 1.32 -11.00
N ASP A 213 -9.57 0.10 -11.38
CA ASP A 213 -10.80 -0.54 -10.88
C ASP A 213 -10.77 -0.73 -9.36
N ALA A 214 -9.60 -1.07 -8.82
CA ALA A 214 -9.42 -1.27 -7.39
C ALA A 214 -9.39 0.04 -6.57
N LEU A 215 -8.91 1.14 -7.17
CA LEU A 215 -8.49 2.32 -6.39
C LEU A 215 -9.22 3.62 -6.74
N THR A 216 -9.88 3.74 -7.90
CA THR A 216 -10.52 5.01 -8.31
C THR A 216 -11.50 5.50 -7.26
N ALA A 217 -12.49 4.67 -6.90
CA ALA A 217 -13.50 5.03 -5.90
C ALA A 217 -12.90 5.28 -4.51
N PHE A 218 -11.80 4.61 -4.19
CA PHE A 218 -11.10 4.75 -2.90
C PHE A 218 -10.31 6.07 -2.82
N PHE A 219 -9.62 6.44 -3.89
CA PHE A 219 -8.92 7.73 -4.00
C PHE A 219 -9.88 8.90 -4.08
N GLU A 220 -11.06 8.71 -4.66
CA GLU A 220 -12.18 9.67 -4.65
C GLU A 220 -12.97 9.67 -3.33
N LYS A 221 -12.54 8.88 -2.32
CA LYS A 221 -13.20 8.74 -1.01
C LYS A 221 -14.69 8.33 -1.10
N ARG A 222 -15.11 7.72 -2.22
CA ARG A 222 -16.44 7.12 -2.39
C ARG A 222 -16.57 5.80 -1.62
N VAL A 223 -15.45 5.13 -1.37
CA VAL A 223 -15.36 3.96 -0.48
C VAL A 223 -14.22 4.16 0.52
N THR A 224 -14.34 3.55 1.70
CA THR A 224 -13.33 3.61 2.77
C THR A 224 -12.34 2.46 2.71
N SER A 225 -12.59 1.43 1.90
CA SER A 225 -11.71 0.27 1.78
C SER A 225 -11.41 -0.06 0.33
N ALA A 226 -10.17 -0.46 0.05
CA ALA A 226 -9.77 -1.01 -1.24
C ALA A 226 -8.84 -2.20 -1.04
N VAL A 227 -8.79 -3.08 -2.06
CA VAL A 227 -7.92 -4.24 -2.10
C VAL A 227 -7.00 -4.13 -3.31
N LEU A 228 -5.69 -4.15 -3.08
CA LEU A 228 -4.74 -4.20 -4.18
C LEU A 228 -4.77 -5.58 -4.85
N PRO A 229 -4.68 -5.65 -6.19
CA PRO A 229 -4.61 -6.92 -6.90
C PRO A 229 -3.34 -7.69 -6.54
N SER A 230 -3.38 -9.01 -6.71
CA SER A 230 -2.20 -9.86 -6.53
C SER A 230 -1.07 -9.47 -7.48
N LEU A 231 0.15 -9.42 -6.96
CA LEU A 231 1.36 -9.04 -7.69
C LEU A 231 1.70 -10.09 -8.78
N PRO A 232 2.22 -9.67 -9.94
CA PRO A 232 2.56 -10.55 -11.07
C PRO A 232 3.92 -11.24 -10.88
N LEU A 233 4.13 -11.86 -9.72
CA LEU A 233 5.39 -12.54 -9.41
C LEU A 233 5.43 -13.93 -10.05
N SER A 234 6.57 -14.34 -10.59
CA SER A 234 6.85 -15.75 -10.85
C SER A 234 6.91 -16.47 -9.51
N GLY A 235 6.25 -17.64 -9.41
CA GLY A 235 6.17 -18.43 -8.18
C GLY A 235 7.56 -18.68 -7.56
N GLU A 236 7.58 -18.92 -6.24
CA GLU A 236 8.80 -19.06 -5.42
C GLU A 236 9.95 -19.79 -6.14
N ARG A 237 11.13 -19.17 -6.14
CA ARG A 237 12.37 -19.90 -6.39
C ARG A 237 12.53 -20.87 -5.21
N ARG A 238 12.25 -22.14 -5.44
CA ARG A 238 12.70 -23.22 -4.55
C ARG A 238 14.22 -23.33 -4.59
#